data_AF-A0A928G958-F1
#
_entry.id   AF-A0A928G958-F1
#
_cell.length_a   1.000
_cell.length_b   1.000
_cell.length_c   1.000
_cell.angle_alpha   90.00
_cell.angle_beta   90.00
_cell.angle_gamma   90.00
#
_symmetry.space_group_name_H-M   'P 1'
#
loop_
_entity.id
_entity.type
_entity.pdbx_description
1 polymer ?
#
loop_
_entity_poly.entity_id
_entity_poly.type
_entity_poly.pdbx_seq_one_letter_code
_entity_poly.pdbx_strand_id
1 'polypeptide(L)'
;MATFGYSLTPSSRVDLGKFNKEKWEELAALEPDVLKCMACGSCTASCTAGKFTRTSLRSAILYIQNGQEKQALELVQSCLLCGKCFMVCPRAINTRNLLLSINKIYSDK
;
A
#
# COMPACT_ATOMS: atom_id res chain seq x y z
N MET A 1 -32.21 -10.61 -29.68
CA MET A 1 -31.28 -9.47 -29.81
C MET A 1 -29.89 -10.03 -30.04
N ALA A 2 -29.31 -9.88 -31.22
CA ALA A 2 -27.98 -10.44 -31.51
C ALA A 2 -26.93 -9.73 -30.64
N THR A 3 -26.19 -10.48 -29.82
CA THR A 3 -25.08 -9.96 -29.01
C THR A 3 -23.89 -9.69 -29.92
N PHE A 4 -23.66 -8.42 -30.26
CA PHE A 4 -22.66 -7.96 -31.22
C PHE A 4 -21.19 -8.06 -30.75
N GLY A 5 -20.86 -9.03 -29.88
CA GLY A 5 -19.50 -9.22 -29.35
C GLY A 5 -19.01 -8.13 -28.38
N TYR A 6 -19.75 -7.04 -28.19
CA TYR A 6 -19.46 -6.04 -27.17
C TYR A 6 -20.06 -6.46 -25.83
N SER A 7 -19.23 -6.56 -24.79
CA SER A 7 -19.65 -6.72 -23.39
C SER A 7 -19.32 -5.43 -22.63
N LEU A 8 -20.19 -5.06 -21.69
CA LEU A 8 -19.88 -3.97 -20.77
C LEU A 8 -18.70 -4.43 -19.89
N THR A 9 -17.54 -3.83 -20.10
CA THR A 9 -16.39 -4.04 -19.22
C THR A 9 -16.72 -3.48 -17.83
N PRO A 10 -16.40 -4.18 -16.74
CA PRO A 10 -16.58 -3.62 -15.41
C PRO A 10 -15.83 -2.29 -15.30
N SER A 11 -16.46 -1.28 -14.71
CA SER A 11 -15.86 0.04 -14.62
C SER A 11 -14.60 0.01 -13.75
N SER A 12 -13.48 0.54 -14.21
CA SER A 12 -12.24 0.69 -13.43
C SER A 12 -12.31 1.80 -12.37
N ARG A 13 -13.52 2.22 -11.98
CA ARG A 13 -13.73 3.28 -11.01
C ARG A 13 -13.32 2.78 -9.62
N VAL A 14 -12.46 3.54 -8.96
CA VAL A 14 -12.12 3.32 -7.56
C VAL A 14 -13.18 3.98 -6.70
N ASP A 15 -13.77 3.22 -5.78
CA ASP A 15 -14.78 3.70 -4.84
C ASP A 15 -14.10 4.25 -3.58
N LEU A 16 -13.84 5.56 -3.59
CA LEU A 16 -13.21 6.27 -2.48
C LEU A 16 -14.09 6.31 -1.21
N GLY A 17 -15.39 6.02 -1.32
CA GLY A 17 -16.30 5.97 -0.16
C GLY A 17 -15.98 4.83 0.81
N LYS A 18 -15.20 3.83 0.37
CA LYS A 18 -14.75 2.71 1.19
C LYS A 18 -13.51 3.00 2.02
N PHE A 19 -12.94 4.20 1.89
CA PHE A 19 -11.76 4.59 2.64
C PHE A 19 -12.06 4.73 4.14
N ASN A 20 -11.38 3.92 4.96
CA ASN A 20 -11.51 4.01 6.41
C ASN A 20 -10.58 5.10 6.97
N LYS A 21 -11.16 6.27 7.24
CA LYS A 21 -10.46 7.44 7.76
C LYS A 21 -9.90 7.21 9.17
N GLU A 22 -10.60 6.49 10.02
CA GLU A 22 -10.21 6.25 11.42
C GLU A 22 -8.90 5.46 11.50
N LYS A 23 -8.81 4.34 10.77
CA LYS A 23 -7.58 3.54 10.68
C LYS A 23 -6.40 4.32 10.11
N TRP A 24 -6.67 5.19 9.13
CA TRP A 24 -5.62 6.02 8.55
C TRP A 24 -5.12 7.09 9.52
N GLU A 25 -6.02 7.73 10.26
CA GLU A 25 -5.67 8.69 11.31
C GLU A 25 -4.89 8.02 12.44
N GLU A 26 -5.28 6.80 12.84
CA GLU A 26 -4.51 5.99 13.80
C GLU A 26 -3.10 5.67 13.29
N LEU A 27 -2.98 5.25 12.02
CA LEU A 27 -1.68 4.99 11.40
C LEU A 27 -0.82 6.26 11.37
N ALA A 28 -1.40 7.39 11.01
CA ALA A 28 -0.70 8.68 10.95
C ALA A 28 -0.32 9.21 12.35
N ALA A 29 -1.09 8.88 13.39
CA ALA A 29 -0.76 9.20 14.77
C ALA A 29 0.43 8.37 15.28
N LEU A 30 0.50 7.09 14.92
CA LEU A 30 1.62 6.22 15.25
C LEU A 30 2.88 6.57 14.45
N GLU A 31 2.73 6.77 13.14
CA GLU A 31 3.81 7.02 12.19
C GLU A 31 3.51 8.26 11.34
N PRO A 32 3.78 9.49 11.84
CA PRO A 32 3.51 10.72 11.10
C PRO A 32 4.31 10.82 9.79
N ASP A 33 5.37 10.02 9.68
CA ASP A 33 6.20 9.92 8.48
C ASP A 33 5.43 9.41 7.25
N VAL A 34 4.32 8.69 7.43
CA VAL A 34 3.48 8.21 6.31
C VAL A 34 2.98 9.38 5.45
N LEU A 35 2.68 10.52 6.08
CA LEU A 35 2.18 11.72 5.40
C LEU A 35 3.24 12.39 4.52
N LYS A 36 4.53 12.12 4.77
CA LYS A 36 5.65 12.63 3.96
C LYS A 36 5.87 11.81 2.68
N CYS A 37 5.17 10.69 2.50
CA CYS A 37 5.33 9.84 1.32
C CYS A 37 4.84 10.54 0.05
N MET A 38 5.77 10.84 -0.87
CA MET A 38 5.47 11.44 -2.19
C MET A 38 5.30 10.40 -3.31
N ALA A 39 5.09 9.12 -2.95
CA ALA A 39 4.89 8.01 -3.90
C ALA A 39 6.00 7.82 -4.96
N CYS A 40 7.26 8.18 -4.67
CA CYS A 40 8.37 8.12 -5.63
C CYS A 40 8.78 6.71 -6.11
N GLY A 41 8.54 5.66 -5.33
CA GLY A 41 8.86 4.28 -5.72
C GLY A 41 10.31 3.82 -5.50
N SER A 42 11.19 4.62 -4.88
CA SER A 42 12.57 4.17 -4.57
C SER A 42 12.59 2.91 -3.69
N CYS A 43 11.69 2.83 -2.70
CA CYS A 43 11.55 1.66 -1.83
C CYS A 43 11.19 0.40 -2.62
N THR A 44 10.29 0.50 -3.60
CA THR A 44 9.86 -0.62 -4.43
C THR A 44 10.96 -1.10 -5.36
N ALA A 45 11.73 -0.18 -5.96
CA ALA A 45 12.86 -0.54 -6.81
C ALA A 45 13.98 -1.25 -6.03
N SER A 46 14.22 -0.84 -4.77
CA SER A 46 15.23 -1.46 -3.90
C SER A 46 14.82 -2.80 -3.27
N CYS A 47 13.55 -3.18 -3.40
CA CYS A 47 13.00 -4.33 -2.67
C CYS A 47 13.50 -5.65 -3.26
N THR A 48 14.21 -6.46 -2.48
CA THR A 48 14.64 -7.79 -2.91
C THR A 48 13.47 -8.77 -3.05
N ALA A 49 12.48 -8.69 -2.17
CA ALA A 49 11.27 -9.50 -2.27
C ALA A 49 10.47 -9.16 -3.55
N GLY A 50 10.47 -7.88 -3.95
CA GLY A 50 9.81 -7.40 -5.17
C GLY A 50 10.28 -8.05 -6.47
N LYS A 51 11.46 -8.68 -6.47
CA LYS A 51 11.97 -9.45 -7.62
C LYS A 51 11.31 -10.83 -7.77
N PHE A 52 10.85 -11.41 -6.67
CA PHE A 52 10.32 -12.78 -6.63
C PHE A 52 8.81 -12.83 -6.40
N THR A 53 8.27 -11.86 -5.67
CA THR A 53 6.85 -11.76 -5.33
C THR A 53 6.36 -10.33 -5.53
N ARG A 54 5.04 -10.17 -5.70
CA ARG A 54 4.42 -8.85 -5.81
C ARG A 54 4.44 -8.18 -4.45
N THR A 55 5.51 -7.43 -4.17
CA THR A 55 5.66 -6.65 -2.94
C THR A 55 5.86 -5.19 -3.33
N SER A 56 5.07 -4.29 -2.75
CA SER A 56 5.32 -2.87 -2.98
C SER A 56 4.77 -1.96 -1.89
N LEU A 57 5.66 -1.32 -1.14
CA LEU A 57 5.29 -0.38 -0.10
C LEU A 57 4.57 0.86 -0.67
N ARG A 58 5.08 1.39 -1.79
CA ARG A 58 4.46 2.53 -2.49
C ARG A 58 3.01 2.24 -2.87
N SER A 59 2.77 1.09 -3.50
CA SER A 59 1.42 0.73 -3.93
C SER A 59 0.53 0.36 -2.76
N ALA A 60 1.07 -0.24 -1.69
CA ALA A 60 0.32 -0.50 -0.47
C ALA A 60 -0.23 0.80 0.16
N ILE A 61 0.59 1.84 0.28
CA ILE A 61 0.14 3.16 0.78
C ILE A 61 -0.98 3.73 -0.10
N LEU A 62 -0.81 3.65 -1.43
CA LEU A 62 -1.83 4.12 -2.38
C LEU A 62 -3.13 3.33 -2.26
N TYR A 63 -3.06 2.00 -2.11
CA TYR A 63 -4.24 1.16 -1.95
C TYR A 63 -4.96 1.43 -0.64
N ILE A 64 -4.24 1.71 0.45
CA ILE A 64 -4.87 2.15 1.70
C ILE A 64 -5.63 3.46 1.47
N GLN A 65 -5.00 4.47 0.85
CA GLN A 65 -5.64 5.76 0.55
C GLN A 65 -6.87 5.63 -0.37
N ASN A 66 -6.89 4.61 -1.23
CA ASN A 66 -7.99 4.31 -2.12
C ASN A 66 -9.10 3.44 -1.48
N GLY A 67 -8.98 3.07 -0.20
CA GLY A 67 -9.93 2.17 0.48
C GLY A 67 -9.82 0.69 0.07
N GLN A 68 -8.72 0.30 -0.56
CA GLN A 68 -8.42 -1.06 -1.01
C GLN A 68 -7.50 -1.79 0.00
N GLU A 69 -7.89 -1.82 1.27
CA GLU A 69 -7.07 -2.34 2.39
C GLU A 69 -6.59 -3.79 2.17
N LYS A 70 -7.46 -4.66 1.62
CA LYS A 70 -7.13 -6.08 1.37
C LYS A 70 -5.96 -6.23 0.40
N GLN A 71 -5.96 -5.45 -0.68
CA GLN A 71 -4.87 -5.48 -1.67
C GLN A 71 -3.58 -4.89 -1.11
N ALA A 72 -3.68 -3.90 -0.21
CA ALA A 72 -2.51 -3.37 0.48
C ALA A 72 -1.86 -4.42 1.39
N LEU A 73 -2.67 -5.17 2.15
CA LEU A 73 -2.17 -6.22 3.03
C LEU A 73 -1.45 -7.34 2.28
N GLU A 74 -2.01 -7.82 1.16
CA GLU A 74 -1.35 -8.84 0.32
C GLU A 74 0.06 -8.41 -0.12
N LEU A 75 0.25 -7.13 -0.46
CA LEU A 75 1.55 -6.59 -0.83
C LEU A 75 2.52 -6.44 0.35
N VAL A 76 1.99 -6.26 1.56
CA VAL A 76 2.76 -6.00 2.78
C VAL A 76 3.17 -7.31 3.47
N GLN A 77 2.33 -8.34 3.44
CA GLN A 77 2.58 -9.65 4.05
C GLN A 77 3.83 -10.34 3.52
N SER A 78 4.21 -10.06 2.28
CA SER A 78 5.39 -10.60 1.61
C SER A 78 6.69 -9.86 1.97
N CYS A 79 6.63 -8.86 2.86
CA CYS A 79 7.80 -8.12 3.29
C CYS A 79 8.69 -8.94 4.26
N LEU A 80 9.99 -9.00 3.97
CA LEU A 80 11.00 -9.67 4.82
C LEU A 80 11.60 -8.77 5.91
N LEU A 81 11.08 -7.55 6.10
CA LEU A 81 11.55 -6.58 7.10
C LEU A 81 13.06 -6.27 7.09
N CYS A 82 13.70 -6.38 5.92
CA CYS A 82 15.15 -6.20 5.74
C CYS A 82 15.66 -4.75 5.91
N GLY A 83 14.77 -3.74 5.93
CA GLY A 83 15.14 -2.34 6.18
C GLY A 83 15.78 -1.57 5.02
N LYS A 84 16.04 -2.18 3.85
CA LYS A 84 16.65 -1.50 2.69
C LYS A 84 15.87 -0.29 2.20
N CYS A 85 14.56 -0.35 2.29
CA CYS A 85 13.63 0.73 1.92
C CYS A 85 13.86 2.03 2.70
N PHE A 86 14.37 1.95 3.94
CA PHE A 86 14.67 3.12 4.76
C PHE A 86 15.86 3.89 4.21
N MET A 87 16.94 3.17 3.85
CA MET A 87 18.19 3.76 3.37
C MET A 87 18.04 4.51 2.04
N VAL A 88 17.12 4.07 1.18
CA VAL A 88 16.90 4.68 -0.15
C VAL A 88 15.81 5.76 -0.16
N CYS A 89 15.13 5.98 0.98
CA CYS A 89 14.01 6.90 1.02
C CYS A 89 14.50 8.36 1.01
N PRO A 90 14.15 9.19 0.00
CA PRO A 90 14.58 10.60 -0.07
C PRO A 90 13.89 11.51 0.96
N ARG A 91 12.92 10.97 1.71
CA ARG A 91 12.18 11.67 2.78
C ARG A 91 12.50 11.11 4.17
N ALA A 92 13.45 10.17 4.25
CA ALA A 92 13.86 9.50 5.48
C ALA A 92 12.69 8.93 6.30
N ILE A 93 11.66 8.41 5.62
CA ILE A 93 10.48 7.79 6.25
C ILE A 93 10.93 6.48 6.89
N ASN A 94 10.56 6.22 8.15
CA ASN A 94 10.80 4.94 8.81
C ASN A 94 9.93 3.80 8.23
N THR A 95 10.24 3.39 7.00
CA THR A 95 9.46 2.43 6.23
C THR A 95 9.35 1.06 6.89
N ARG A 96 10.34 0.67 7.71
CA ARG A 96 10.32 -0.61 8.43
C ARG A 96 9.26 -0.59 9.52
N ASN A 97 9.23 0.47 10.34
CA ASN A 97 8.23 0.57 11.40
C ASN A 97 6.83 0.78 10.81
N LEU A 98 6.73 1.60 9.76
CA LEU A 98 5.49 1.83 9.02
C LEU A 98 4.86 0.52 8.50
N LEU A 99 5.65 -0.41 7.98
CA LEU A 99 5.15 -1.74 7.57
C LEU A 99 4.60 -2.56 8.75
N LEU A 100 5.24 -2.48 9.91
CA LEU A 100 4.77 -3.16 11.13
C LEU A 100 3.47 -2.53 11.63
N SER A 101 3.38 -1.19 11.66
CA SER A 101 2.17 -0.46 12.05
C SER A 101 1.01 -0.74 11.09
N ILE A 102 1.25 -0.80 9.78
CA ILE A 102 0.24 -1.20 8.80
C ILE A 102 -0.26 -2.62 9.09
N ASN A 103 0.64 -3.59 9.28
CA ASN A 103 0.21 -4.94 9.64
C ASN A 103 -0.58 -4.95 10.95
N LYS A 104 -0.18 -4.18 11.96
CA LYS A 104 -0.88 -4.16 13.25
C LYS A 104 -2.32 -3.63 13.12
N ILE A 105 -2.53 -2.53 12.42
CA ILE A 105 -3.84 -1.84 12.32
C ILE A 105 -4.78 -2.54 11.33
N TYR A 106 -4.22 -3.07 10.24
CA TYR A 106 -5.02 -3.63 9.16
C TYR A 106 -5.12 -5.16 9.20
N SER A 107 -4.31 -5.87 10.00
CA SER A 107 -4.37 -7.34 10.11
C SER A 107 -5.47 -7.85 11.06
N ASP A 108 -6.38 -7.00 11.51
CA ASP A 108 -7.53 -7.44 12.31
C ASP A 108 -8.51 -8.27 11.45
N LYS A 109 -8.86 -9.44 11.99
CA LYS A 109 -9.67 -10.52 11.39
C LYS A 109 -11.12 -10.12 11.14
#